data_AF-A0A6I3FLE4-F1
#
_entry.id   AF-A0A6I3FLE4-F1
#
_cell.length_a   1.000
_cell.length_b   1.000
_cell.length_c   1.000
_cell.angle_alpha   90.00
_cell.angle_beta   90.00
_cell.angle_gamma   90.00
#
_symmetry.space_group_name_H-M   'P 1'
#
loop_
_entity.id
_entity.type
_entity.pdbx_description
1 polymer ?
#
loop_
_entity_poly.entity_id
_entity_poly.type
_entity_poly.pdbx_seq_one_letter_code
_entity_poly.pdbx_strand_id
1 'polypeptide(L)'
;MFRYGFRVVALAAVVFIGYSNFPLTASNSASDTPRQSVGANPKYAALAAEVGAQSASCMVVQEGKTIVGEWYWGDRTPQTLSEGFSTMKSVTATLIGIAQTQKKLNIDQKASDFIKEWKGTASESITIRQLLSMTSGRREVLNGNPLADNELIAINIGQETTPGSEWRYTNTTLQVLETVLERAVGGSVKSFAKENLLTPLGMKSKFSEDGGSNMFMFAFWETSCRDLAKLVQLYLQNGKWNNKQILSAEFVNDARTSSSALNQNYGLLWWLNRAGTTKSTSANAQTRIGPRHQNAPLDMFEAVGACGQSAMGFPTQNLIITFMRTKTLFGALGCGSDSQTSALNKMGSRVFELVK
;
A
#
# COMPACT_ATOMS: atom_id res chain seq x y z
N MET A 1 -35.28 -35.55 -33.05
CA MET A 1 -35.90 -34.57 -32.15
C MET A 1 -35.66 -35.04 -30.72
N PHE A 2 -34.60 -34.59 -30.04
CA PHE A 2 -34.46 -34.65 -28.56
C PHE A 2 -33.29 -33.72 -28.16
N ARG A 3 -33.62 -32.64 -27.46
CA ARG A 3 -32.69 -31.66 -26.89
C ARG A 3 -32.21 -32.18 -25.53
N TYR A 4 -30.90 -32.30 -25.31
CA TYR A 4 -30.34 -32.44 -23.97
C TYR A 4 -29.96 -31.05 -23.45
N GLY A 5 -30.74 -30.54 -22.50
CA GLY A 5 -30.40 -29.37 -21.70
C GLY A 5 -29.61 -29.80 -20.48
N PHE A 6 -28.39 -29.26 -20.32
CA PHE A 6 -27.65 -29.35 -19.06
C PHE A 6 -28.26 -28.38 -18.04
N ARG A 7 -28.86 -28.93 -16.98
CA ARG A 7 -29.16 -28.19 -15.75
C ARG A 7 -27.91 -28.20 -14.88
N VAL A 8 -27.36 -27.01 -14.61
CA VAL A 8 -26.36 -26.79 -13.57
C VAL A 8 -27.07 -26.91 -12.22
N VAL A 9 -26.69 -27.91 -11.42
CA VAL A 9 -27.08 -28.01 -10.02
C VAL A 9 -26.12 -27.13 -9.23
N ALA A 10 -26.63 -26.01 -8.70
CA ALA A 10 -25.94 -25.21 -7.72
C ALA A 10 -26.02 -25.90 -6.36
N LEU A 11 -24.88 -26.33 -5.81
CA LEU A 11 -24.72 -26.60 -4.39
C LEU A 11 -23.53 -25.78 -3.88
N ALA A 12 -23.83 -24.64 -3.26
CA ALA A 12 -22.89 -23.90 -2.42
C ALA A 12 -23.61 -23.65 -1.08
N ALA A 13 -23.53 -24.63 -0.18
CA ALA A 13 -23.76 -24.40 1.23
C ALA A 13 -22.41 -24.05 1.85
N VAL A 14 -22.09 -22.75 1.90
CA VAL A 14 -20.98 -22.26 2.73
C VAL A 14 -21.53 -22.04 4.13
N VAL A 15 -21.02 -22.84 5.06
CA VAL A 15 -21.30 -22.75 6.49
C VAL A 15 -20.85 -21.38 7.00
N PHE A 16 -21.79 -20.55 7.41
CA PHE A 16 -21.52 -19.36 8.22
C PHE A 16 -21.09 -19.83 9.62
N ILE A 17 -19.79 -19.89 9.88
CA ILE A 17 -19.29 -19.90 11.25
C ILE A 17 -19.31 -18.44 11.71
N GLY A 18 -20.33 -18.12 12.51
CA GLY A 18 -20.51 -16.80 13.11
C GLY A 18 -19.39 -16.47 14.08
N TYR A 19 -18.61 -15.44 13.77
CA TYR A 19 -17.80 -14.73 14.74
C TYR A 19 -18.66 -13.67 15.45
N SER A 20 -19.60 -14.13 16.25
CA SER A 20 -20.28 -13.29 17.25
C SER A 20 -19.57 -13.48 18.58
N ASN A 21 -18.69 -12.53 18.93
CA ASN A 21 -18.35 -12.07 20.29
C ASN A 21 -16.98 -11.36 20.28
N PHE A 22 -16.94 -10.15 19.73
CA PHE A 22 -15.97 -9.15 20.18
C PHE A 22 -16.77 -8.05 20.89
N PRO A 23 -16.42 -7.68 22.14
CA PRO A 23 -17.10 -6.59 22.82
C PRO A 23 -16.89 -5.29 22.03
N LEU A 24 -17.99 -4.74 21.52
CA LEU A 24 -18.06 -3.41 20.91
C LEU A 24 -17.96 -2.38 22.03
N THR A 25 -16.75 -1.95 22.38
CA THR A 25 -16.58 -0.65 23.06
C THR A 25 -16.51 0.43 21.99
N ALA A 26 -17.65 1.03 21.69
CA ALA A 26 -17.70 2.30 21.00
C ALA A 26 -17.21 3.39 21.97
N SER A 27 -15.91 3.73 21.94
CA SER A 27 -15.42 4.97 22.55
C SER A 27 -15.72 6.14 21.60
N ASN A 28 -16.94 6.64 21.67
CA ASN A 28 -17.31 7.92 21.09
C ASN A 28 -16.72 9.05 21.94
N SER A 29 -15.49 9.46 21.61
CA SER A 29 -15.04 10.86 21.61
C SER A 29 -13.61 10.93 21.05
N ALA A 30 -13.48 11.04 19.74
CA ALA A 30 -12.24 11.58 19.19
C ALA A 30 -12.19 13.05 19.61
N SER A 31 -11.49 13.36 20.70
CA SER A 31 -11.12 14.74 20.98
C SER A 31 -10.18 15.22 19.88
N ASP A 32 -10.36 16.43 19.35
CA ASP A 32 -9.44 16.99 18.35
C ASP A 32 -8.01 17.16 18.90
N THR A 33 -7.87 17.16 20.22
CA THR A 33 -6.58 17.23 20.92
C THR A 33 -6.00 15.82 21.11
N PRO A 34 -4.71 15.62 20.79
CA PRO A 34 -4.04 14.36 21.07
C PRO A 34 -3.92 14.12 22.57
N ARG A 35 -4.19 12.89 23.00
CA ARG A 35 -4.08 12.49 24.41
C ARG A 35 -2.62 12.35 24.84
N GLN A 36 -1.75 11.96 23.92
CA GLN A 36 -0.32 11.83 24.15
C GLN A 36 0.44 12.54 23.03
N SER A 37 1.47 13.28 23.43
CA SER A 37 2.48 13.79 22.50
C SER A 37 3.88 13.49 23.01
N VAL A 38 4.80 13.15 22.12
CA VAL A 38 6.19 12.80 22.45
C VAL A 38 7.11 13.62 21.55
N GLY A 39 8.05 14.35 22.15
CA GLY A 39 8.98 15.20 21.42
C GLY A 39 8.32 16.24 20.51
N ALA A 40 7.07 16.65 20.79
CA ALA A 40 6.21 17.42 19.90
C ALA A 40 6.75 18.82 19.57
N ASN A 41 7.59 18.90 18.54
CA ASN A 41 8.13 20.16 18.06
C ASN A 41 6.97 21.12 17.66
N PRO A 42 6.91 22.34 18.25
CA PRO A 42 5.84 23.31 18.00
C PRO A 42 5.64 23.65 16.52
N LYS A 43 6.70 23.53 15.69
CA LYS A 43 6.63 23.71 14.22
C LYS A 43 5.49 22.89 13.60
N TYR A 44 5.25 21.68 14.10
CA TYR A 44 4.29 20.73 13.54
C TYR A 44 2.94 20.72 14.27
N ALA A 45 2.75 21.52 15.33
CA ALA A 45 1.53 21.50 16.13
C ALA A 45 0.27 21.85 15.33
N ALA A 46 0.37 22.80 14.39
CA ALA A 46 -0.75 23.17 13.52
C ALA A 46 -1.13 22.04 12.56
N LEU A 47 -0.15 21.34 11.99
CA LEU A 47 -0.40 20.16 11.17
C LEU A 47 -1.03 19.04 12.01
N ALA A 48 -0.54 18.83 13.24
CA ALA A 48 -1.12 17.86 14.17
C ALA A 48 -2.60 18.16 14.42
N ALA A 49 -2.95 19.42 14.71
CA ALA A 49 -4.33 19.83 14.90
C ALA A 49 -5.20 19.58 13.65
N GLU A 50 -4.68 19.88 12.45
CA GLU A 50 -5.38 19.66 11.19
C GLU A 50 -5.67 18.18 10.92
N VAL A 51 -4.70 17.29 11.16
CA VAL A 51 -4.92 15.84 10.98
C VAL A 51 -5.83 15.27 12.08
N GLY A 52 -5.73 15.79 13.31
CA GLY A 52 -6.60 15.45 14.43
C GLY A 52 -8.07 15.74 14.15
N ALA A 53 -8.36 16.95 13.66
CA ALA A 53 -9.70 17.38 13.22
C ALA A 53 -10.28 16.50 12.09
N GLN A 54 -9.43 15.70 11.44
CA GLN A 54 -9.81 14.75 10.40
C GLN A 54 -9.78 13.29 10.88
N SER A 55 -9.90 13.09 12.19
CA SER A 55 -9.95 11.77 12.85
C SER A 55 -8.67 10.94 12.70
N ALA A 56 -7.50 11.60 12.73
CA ALA A 56 -6.23 10.89 12.89
C ALA A 56 -6.23 10.07 14.18
N SER A 57 -5.72 8.84 14.11
CA SER A 57 -5.39 7.99 15.25
C SER A 57 -3.97 8.26 15.75
N CYS A 58 -3.05 8.55 14.83
CA CYS A 58 -1.69 8.94 15.15
C CYS A 58 -1.08 9.82 14.06
N MET A 59 -0.06 10.60 14.43
CA MET A 59 0.86 11.30 13.55
C MET A 59 2.29 11.16 14.10
N VAL A 60 3.25 10.90 13.22
CA VAL A 60 4.69 10.86 13.50
C VAL A 60 5.39 11.74 12.48
N VAL A 61 6.26 12.63 12.97
CA VAL A 61 7.13 13.47 12.15
C VAL A 61 8.58 13.16 12.50
N GLN A 62 9.39 12.91 11.47
CA GLN A 62 10.78 12.52 11.62
C GLN A 62 11.66 13.33 10.66
N GLU A 63 12.70 13.96 11.21
CA GLU A 63 13.74 14.66 10.46
C GLU A 63 15.03 13.82 10.53
N GLY A 64 15.48 13.35 9.37
CA GLY A 64 16.53 12.35 9.27
C GLY A 64 16.18 11.08 10.04
N LYS A 65 16.99 10.75 11.05
CA LYS A 65 16.78 9.56 11.89
C LYS A 65 16.06 9.88 13.21
N THR A 66 15.69 11.14 13.43
CA THR A 66 15.16 11.62 14.70
C THR A 66 13.68 11.90 14.58
N ILE A 67 12.87 11.23 15.39
CA ILE A 67 11.46 11.59 15.55
C ILE A 67 11.41 12.93 16.30
N VAL A 68 10.91 13.96 15.63
CA VAL A 68 10.80 15.34 16.14
C VAL A 68 9.37 15.70 16.56
N GLY A 69 8.47 14.72 16.56
CA GLY A 69 7.14 14.89 17.10
C GLY A 69 6.24 13.71 16.84
N GLU A 70 5.43 13.37 17.84
CA GLU A 70 4.43 12.32 17.76
C GLU A 70 3.17 12.79 18.47
N TRP A 71 2.02 12.43 17.89
CA TRP A 71 0.70 12.76 18.42
C TRP A 71 -0.19 11.54 18.30
N TYR A 72 -0.87 11.18 19.38
CA TYR A 72 -1.78 10.04 19.44
C TYR A 72 -3.12 10.48 20.00
N TRP A 73 -4.19 10.17 19.29
CA TRP A 73 -5.57 10.54 19.66
C TRP A 73 -6.30 9.36 20.29
N GLY A 74 -7.26 9.64 21.17
CA GLY A 74 -7.99 8.61 21.89
C GLY A 74 -7.09 7.79 22.83
N ASP A 75 -7.24 6.46 22.83
CA ASP A 75 -6.46 5.50 23.63
C ASP A 75 -5.20 4.98 22.91
N ARG A 76 -4.85 5.59 21.78
CA ARG A 76 -3.75 5.15 20.92
C ARG A 76 -2.39 5.48 21.56
N THR A 77 -1.43 4.61 21.30
CA THR A 77 -0.05 4.69 21.76
C THR A 77 0.91 4.46 20.60
N PRO A 78 2.22 4.69 20.76
CA PRO A 78 3.20 4.36 19.72
C PRO A 78 3.21 2.90 19.26
N GLN A 79 2.64 1.99 20.04
CA GLN A 79 2.56 0.56 19.75
C GLN A 79 1.19 0.15 19.21
N THR A 80 0.20 1.05 19.17
CA THR A 80 -1.11 0.69 18.63
C THR A 80 -1.02 0.37 17.15
N LEU A 81 -1.48 -0.83 16.80
CA LEU A 81 -1.63 -1.23 15.42
C LEU A 81 -3.02 -0.84 14.91
N SER A 82 -3.11 -0.48 13.64
CA SER A 82 -4.35 -0.19 12.93
C SER A 82 -4.21 -0.68 11.49
N GLU A 83 -5.34 -0.94 10.84
CA GLU A 83 -5.33 -1.37 9.44
C GLU A 83 -4.67 -0.30 8.55
N GLY A 84 -3.62 -0.70 7.83
CA GLY A 84 -2.89 0.16 6.91
C GLY A 84 -3.51 0.23 5.50
N PHE A 85 -4.46 -0.64 5.17
CA PHE A 85 -5.09 -0.73 3.86
C PHE A 85 -4.04 -0.79 2.73
N SER A 86 -4.22 -0.01 1.66
CA SER A 86 -3.34 -0.01 0.47
C SER A 86 -1.89 0.42 0.71
N THR A 87 -1.52 0.88 1.91
CA THR A 87 -0.08 1.01 2.25
C THR A 87 0.65 -0.34 2.18
N MET A 88 -0.08 -1.46 2.30
CA MET A 88 0.44 -2.81 2.07
C MET A 88 1.06 -2.98 0.68
N LYS A 89 0.60 -2.26 -0.35
CA LYS A 89 1.19 -2.32 -1.69
C LYS A 89 2.64 -1.83 -1.70
N SER A 90 2.96 -0.78 -0.94
CA SER A 90 4.33 -0.29 -0.79
C SER A 90 5.20 -1.26 0.02
N VAL A 91 4.60 -2.02 0.95
CA VAL A 91 5.26 -3.17 1.61
C VAL A 91 5.53 -4.29 0.60
N THR A 92 4.56 -4.65 -0.24
CA THR A 92 4.72 -5.65 -1.31
C THR A 92 5.86 -5.28 -2.28
N ALA A 93 5.91 -4.04 -2.76
CA ALA A 93 7.04 -3.59 -3.58
C ALA A 93 8.37 -3.72 -2.82
N THR A 94 8.39 -3.40 -1.54
CA THR A 94 9.58 -3.57 -0.70
C THR A 94 10.01 -5.03 -0.60
N LEU A 95 9.08 -5.98 -0.44
CA LEU A 95 9.42 -7.40 -0.41
C LEU A 95 9.98 -7.90 -1.75
N ILE A 96 9.39 -7.48 -2.87
CA ILE A 96 9.91 -7.78 -4.21
C ILE A 96 11.32 -7.17 -4.39
N GLY A 97 11.51 -5.93 -3.95
CA GLY A 97 12.82 -5.27 -4.00
C GLY A 97 13.89 -5.95 -3.15
N ILE A 98 13.52 -6.49 -1.98
CA ILE A 98 14.42 -7.29 -1.14
C ILE A 98 14.80 -8.57 -1.90
N ALA A 99 13.82 -9.28 -2.48
CA ALA A 99 14.09 -10.48 -3.27
C ALA A 99 15.00 -10.18 -4.48
N GLN A 100 14.80 -9.06 -5.16
CA GLN A 100 15.70 -8.59 -6.22
C GLN A 100 17.12 -8.31 -5.69
N THR A 101 17.22 -7.63 -4.55
CA THR A 101 18.52 -7.33 -3.91
C THR A 101 19.27 -8.62 -3.55
N GLN A 102 18.53 -9.68 -3.18
CA GLN A 102 19.05 -11.02 -2.92
C GLN A 102 19.23 -11.86 -4.20
N LYS A 103 19.05 -11.27 -5.39
CA LYS A 103 19.17 -11.92 -6.70
C LYS A 103 18.24 -13.12 -6.90
N LYS A 104 17.09 -13.13 -6.22
CA LYS A 104 16.07 -14.18 -6.33
C LYS A 104 15.12 -13.96 -7.51
N LEU A 105 14.99 -12.71 -7.94
CA LEU A 105 14.21 -12.30 -9.12
C LEU A 105 14.83 -11.04 -9.72
N ASN A 106 14.42 -10.70 -10.94
CA ASN A 106 14.63 -9.39 -11.55
C ASN A 106 13.26 -8.84 -11.97
N ILE A 107 12.93 -7.59 -11.60
CA ILE A 107 11.63 -7.00 -11.95
C ILE A 107 11.41 -6.86 -13.46
N ASP A 108 12.46 -6.80 -14.27
CA ASP A 108 12.35 -6.72 -15.73
C ASP A 108 12.13 -8.08 -16.42
N GLN A 109 12.24 -9.19 -15.68
CA GLN A 109 11.95 -10.51 -16.24
C GLN A 109 10.45 -10.80 -16.24
N LYS A 110 10.07 -11.82 -17.01
CA LYS A 110 8.67 -12.21 -17.15
C LYS A 110 8.16 -12.81 -15.84
N ALA A 111 6.96 -12.42 -15.43
CA ALA A 111 6.30 -13.03 -14.28
C ALA A 111 5.99 -14.52 -14.53
N SER A 112 5.83 -14.94 -15.79
CA SER A 112 5.64 -16.34 -16.20
C SER A 112 6.85 -17.24 -15.94
N ASP A 113 8.01 -16.67 -15.61
CA ASP A 113 9.15 -17.42 -15.08
C ASP A 113 8.85 -17.99 -13.69
N PHE A 114 7.95 -17.35 -12.94
CA PHE A 114 7.47 -17.84 -11.65
C PHE A 114 6.06 -18.42 -11.78
N ILE A 115 5.14 -17.77 -12.49
CA ILE A 115 3.76 -18.21 -12.70
C ILE A 115 3.68 -19.09 -13.97
N LYS A 116 4.00 -20.39 -13.83
CA LYS A 116 4.06 -21.32 -14.97
C LYS A 116 2.73 -21.46 -15.71
N GLU A 117 1.63 -21.23 -15.01
CA GLU A 117 0.25 -21.19 -15.50
C GLU A 117 0.03 -20.13 -16.58
N TRP A 118 0.92 -19.13 -16.68
CA TRP A 118 0.82 -18.08 -17.71
C TRP A 118 1.54 -18.44 -19.01
N LYS A 119 2.34 -19.51 -19.06
CA LYS A 119 3.02 -19.92 -20.29
C LYS A 119 2.01 -20.37 -21.35
N GLY A 120 2.16 -19.89 -22.58
CA GLY A 120 1.21 -20.11 -23.67
C GLY A 120 -0.07 -19.28 -23.59
N THR A 121 -0.17 -18.36 -22.64
CA THR A 121 -1.34 -17.48 -22.47
C THR A 121 -1.02 -16.03 -22.86
N ALA A 122 -2.05 -15.20 -23.01
CA ALA A 122 -1.87 -13.75 -23.22
C ALA A 122 -1.08 -13.06 -22.10
N SER A 123 -0.96 -13.67 -20.92
CA SER A 123 -0.24 -13.13 -19.77
C SER A 123 1.25 -13.49 -19.75
N GLU A 124 1.72 -14.34 -20.67
CA GLU A 124 3.10 -14.84 -20.68
C GLU A 124 4.15 -13.72 -20.74
N SER A 125 3.85 -12.65 -21.48
CA SER A 125 4.79 -11.55 -21.73
C SER A 125 4.86 -10.51 -20.61
N ILE A 126 3.97 -10.59 -19.61
CA ILE A 126 3.92 -9.61 -18.52
C ILE A 126 5.20 -9.69 -17.69
N THR A 127 5.85 -8.55 -17.47
CA THR A 127 6.99 -8.45 -16.55
C THR A 127 6.53 -8.20 -15.11
N ILE A 128 7.38 -8.51 -14.15
CA ILE A 128 7.12 -8.18 -12.73
C ILE A 128 7.01 -6.66 -12.55
N ARG A 129 7.80 -5.88 -13.30
CA ARG A 129 7.72 -4.42 -13.32
C ARG A 129 6.32 -3.95 -13.73
N GLN A 130 5.71 -4.57 -14.76
CA GLN A 130 4.35 -4.22 -15.20
C GLN A 130 3.28 -4.52 -14.14
N LEU A 131 3.48 -5.52 -13.28
CA LEU A 131 2.63 -5.78 -12.12
C LEU A 131 2.80 -4.69 -11.05
N LEU A 132 4.05 -4.32 -10.74
CA LEU A 132 4.38 -3.28 -9.77
C LEU A 132 3.98 -1.87 -10.22
N SER A 133 3.95 -1.61 -11.54
CA SER A 133 3.61 -0.30 -12.12
C SER A 133 2.12 -0.14 -12.43
N MET A 134 1.28 -1.15 -12.15
CA MET A 134 -0.16 -1.14 -12.45
C MET A 134 -0.45 -1.03 -13.96
N THR A 135 0.40 -1.62 -14.80
CA THR A 135 0.28 -1.58 -16.27
C THR A 135 0.27 -2.97 -16.90
N SER A 136 -0.17 -4.00 -16.17
CA SER A 136 -0.17 -5.38 -16.66
C SER A 136 -1.25 -5.67 -17.70
N GLY A 137 -2.33 -4.86 -17.74
CA GLY A 137 -3.50 -5.06 -18.60
C GLY A 137 -4.39 -6.25 -18.18
N ARG A 138 -4.13 -6.88 -17.04
CA ARG A 138 -4.93 -7.99 -16.51
C ARG A 138 -6.27 -7.51 -15.99
N ARG A 139 -7.31 -8.35 -16.12
CA ARG A 139 -8.67 -8.05 -15.61
C ARG A 139 -8.64 -7.76 -14.10
N GLU A 140 -9.67 -7.06 -13.64
CA GLU A 140 -9.93 -6.85 -12.20
C GLU A 140 -11.28 -7.50 -11.82
N VAL A 141 -11.35 -8.14 -10.65
CA VAL A 141 -12.64 -8.59 -10.10
C VAL A 141 -13.31 -7.40 -9.42
N LEU A 142 -14.36 -6.87 -10.04
CA LEU A 142 -15.11 -5.71 -9.52
C LEU A 142 -16.10 -6.06 -8.40
N ASN A 143 -16.09 -7.29 -7.89
CA ASN A 143 -17.15 -7.80 -7.00
C ASN A 143 -17.11 -7.19 -5.59
N GLY A 144 -16.14 -6.31 -5.30
CA GLY A 144 -16.03 -5.58 -4.04
C GLY A 144 -15.76 -6.46 -2.81
N ASN A 145 -15.57 -7.77 -2.99
CA ASN A 145 -15.24 -8.72 -1.95
C ASN A 145 -13.72 -8.98 -1.97
N PRO A 146 -12.96 -8.41 -1.03
CA PRO A 146 -11.50 -8.58 -1.01
C PRO A 146 -11.06 -10.02 -0.71
N LEU A 147 -11.94 -10.86 -0.15
CA LEU A 147 -11.70 -12.30 0.03
C LEU A 147 -11.85 -13.07 -1.29
N ALA A 148 -12.53 -12.48 -2.28
CA ALA A 148 -12.59 -13.02 -3.64
C ALA A 148 -11.33 -12.65 -4.45
N ASP A 149 -10.46 -11.78 -3.94
CA ASP A 149 -9.16 -11.44 -4.55
C ASP A 149 -8.06 -12.41 -4.06
N ASN A 150 -8.35 -13.72 -4.07
CA ASN A 150 -7.36 -14.72 -3.69
C ASN A 150 -6.40 -15.06 -4.85
N GLU A 151 -5.28 -15.70 -4.50
CA GLU A 151 -4.20 -16.02 -5.42
C GLU A 151 -4.66 -16.80 -6.66
N LEU A 152 -5.50 -17.82 -6.49
CA LEU A 152 -5.99 -18.65 -7.59
C LEU A 152 -6.83 -17.85 -8.58
N ILE A 153 -7.71 -16.97 -8.09
CA ILE A 153 -8.49 -16.08 -8.94
C ILE A 153 -7.55 -15.12 -9.67
N ALA A 154 -6.60 -14.53 -8.95
CA ALA A 154 -5.63 -13.60 -9.50
C ALA A 154 -4.79 -14.21 -10.62
N ILE A 155 -4.38 -15.48 -10.52
CA ILE A 155 -3.66 -16.22 -11.58
C ILE A 155 -4.54 -16.43 -12.80
N ASN A 156 -5.82 -16.79 -12.61
CA ASN A 156 -6.72 -17.27 -13.67
C ASN A 156 -7.59 -16.18 -14.32
N ILE A 157 -7.65 -14.96 -13.79
CA ILE A 157 -8.59 -13.93 -14.25
C ILE A 157 -8.39 -13.49 -15.72
N GLY A 158 -7.18 -13.69 -16.25
CA GLY A 158 -6.85 -13.47 -17.65
C GLY A 158 -6.56 -12.00 -18.02
N GLN A 159 -6.39 -11.78 -19.32
CA GLN A 159 -6.01 -10.50 -19.91
C GLN A 159 -7.24 -9.69 -20.36
N GLU A 160 -7.19 -8.38 -20.19
CA GLU A 160 -8.20 -7.43 -20.71
C GLU A 160 -7.64 -6.55 -21.82
N THR A 161 -6.47 -5.97 -21.58
CA THR A 161 -5.80 -5.04 -22.51
C THR A 161 -4.36 -5.46 -22.72
N THR A 162 -3.69 -4.90 -23.72
CA THR A 162 -2.28 -5.23 -23.99
C THR A 162 -1.40 -4.79 -22.81
N PRO A 163 -0.46 -5.62 -22.32
CA PRO A 163 0.47 -5.20 -21.28
C PRO A 163 1.20 -3.90 -21.66
N GLY A 164 1.17 -2.91 -20.77
CA GLY A 164 1.75 -1.60 -20.99
C GLY A 164 0.89 -0.59 -21.76
N SER A 165 -0.27 -0.97 -22.30
CA SER A 165 -1.13 -0.03 -23.04
C SER A 165 -1.98 0.86 -22.12
N GLU A 166 -2.25 0.42 -20.90
CA GLU A 166 -3.07 1.14 -19.93
C GLU A 166 -2.48 1.08 -18.52
N TRP A 167 -2.78 2.12 -17.75
CA TRP A 167 -2.53 2.15 -16.30
C TRP A 167 -3.86 2.04 -15.59
N ARG A 168 -3.97 1.05 -14.69
CA ARG A 168 -5.19 0.78 -13.90
C ARG A 168 -4.81 0.27 -12.52
N TYR A 169 -5.33 0.94 -11.49
CA TYR A 169 -5.11 0.54 -10.10
C TYR A 169 -5.95 -0.71 -9.76
N THR A 170 -5.28 -1.80 -9.41
CA THR A 170 -5.89 -3.13 -9.22
C THR A 170 -5.45 -3.78 -7.91
N ASN A 171 -6.37 -4.46 -7.23
CA ASN A 171 -6.07 -5.35 -6.10
C ASN A 171 -5.91 -6.79 -6.57
N THR A 172 -6.88 -7.32 -7.33
CA THR A 172 -6.88 -8.73 -7.74
C THR A 172 -5.61 -9.08 -8.51
N THR A 173 -5.26 -8.25 -9.49
CA THR A 173 -4.06 -8.45 -10.31
C THR A 173 -2.77 -8.36 -9.50
N LEU A 174 -2.74 -7.54 -8.45
CA LEU A 174 -1.56 -7.36 -7.62
C LEU A 174 -1.29 -8.58 -6.73
N GLN A 175 -2.33 -9.34 -6.37
CA GLN A 175 -2.21 -10.53 -5.53
C GLN A 175 -1.25 -11.59 -6.11
N VAL A 176 -1.09 -11.66 -7.43
CA VAL A 176 -0.15 -12.61 -8.09
C VAL A 176 1.32 -12.38 -7.73
N LEU A 177 1.66 -11.22 -7.15
CA LEU A 177 3.00 -10.97 -6.62
C LEU A 177 3.33 -11.87 -5.43
N GLU A 178 2.33 -12.44 -4.76
CA GLU A 178 2.52 -13.51 -3.78
C GLU A 178 3.16 -14.74 -4.43
N THR A 179 2.55 -15.29 -5.48
CA THR A 179 3.06 -16.45 -6.23
C THR A 179 4.48 -16.20 -6.76
N VAL A 180 4.72 -15.00 -7.30
CA VAL A 180 6.05 -14.59 -7.78
C VAL A 180 7.06 -14.67 -6.64
N LEU A 181 6.74 -14.07 -5.50
CA LEU A 181 7.66 -13.99 -4.37
C LEU A 181 7.87 -15.35 -3.73
N GLU A 182 6.81 -16.12 -3.47
CA GLU A 182 6.87 -17.47 -2.90
C GLU A 182 7.79 -18.38 -3.72
N ARG A 183 7.60 -18.41 -5.05
CA ARG A 183 8.40 -19.24 -5.96
C ARG A 183 9.82 -18.71 -6.14
N ALA A 184 10.04 -17.40 -6.07
CA ALA A 184 11.38 -16.81 -6.14
C ALA A 184 12.22 -17.09 -4.90
N VAL A 185 11.61 -17.02 -3.71
CA VAL A 185 12.31 -17.23 -2.43
C VAL A 185 12.31 -18.70 -1.99
N GLY A 186 11.42 -19.53 -2.56
CA GLY A 186 11.30 -20.95 -2.27
C GLY A 186 10.60 -21.25 -0.94
N GLY A 187 9.65 -20.41 -0.51
CA GLY A 187 8.95 -20.58 0.76
C GLY A 187 8.00 -19.44 1.10
N SER A 188 7.44 -19.49 2.32
CA SER A 188 6.38 -18.56 2.76
C SER A 188 6.80 -17.09 2.66
N VAL A 189 5.95 -16.30 1.98
CA VAL A 189 6.08 -14.84 1.89
C VAL A 189 6.05 -14.18 3.26
N LYS A 190 5.24 -14.70 4.20
CA LYS A 190 5.15 -14.20 5.58
C LYS A 190 6.46 -14.39 6.35
N SER A 191 7.07 -15.56 6.27
CA SER A 191 8.37 -15.82 6.88
C SER A 191 9.44 -14.93 6.25
N PHE A 192 9.45 -14.83 4.92
CA PHE A 192 10.37 -13.95 4.20
C PHE A 192 10.24 -12.47 4.64
N ALA A 193 9.00 -11.97 4.75
CA ALA A 193 8.73 -10.61 5.21
C ALA A 193 9.16 -10.39 6.67
N LYS A 194 8.91 -11.35 7.55
CA LYS A 194 9.34 -11.29 8.96
C LYS A 194 10.87 -11.22 9.06
N GLU A 195 11.58 -12.07 8.34
CA GLU A 195 13.04 -12.20 8.42
C GLU A 195 13.77 -11.04 7.75
N ASN A 196 13.27 -10.56 6.61
CA ASN A 196 14.01 -9.64 5.75
C ASN A 196 13.53 -8.18 5.82
N LEU A 197 12.31 -7.94 6.33
CA LEU A 197 11.77 -6.58 6.49
C LEU A 197 11.45 -6.26 7.95
N LEU A 198 10.56 -7.03 8.58
CA LEU A 198 10.05 -6.65 9.90
C LEU A 198 11.13 -6.73 10.98
N THR A 199 11.86 -7.85 11.05
CA THR A 199 12.91 -8.03 12.07
C THR A 199 14.07 -7.04 11.91
N PRO A 200 14.64 -6.83 10.70
CA PRO A 200 15.73 -5.88 10.52
C PRO A 200 15.36 -4.43 10.84
N LEU A 201 14.12 -4.02 10.54
CA LEU A 201 13.62 -2.68 10.87
C LEU A 201 13.03 -2.60 12.29
N GLY A 202 12.94 -3.71 13.01
CA GLY A 202 12.30 -3.77 14.33
C GLY A 202 10.82 -3.40 14.29
N MET A 203 10.11 -3.76 13.22
CA MET A 203 8.67 -3.55 13.07
C MET A 203 7.88 -4.59 13.87
N LYS A 204 6.73 -4.17 14.39
CA LYS A 204 5.74 -4.99 15.12
C LYS A 204 4.45 -5.19 14.33
N SER A 205 4.42 -4.69 13.10
CA SER A 205 3.30 -4.84 12.17
C SER A 205 2.97 -6.31 11.91
N LYS A 206 1.71 -6.59 11.58
CA LYS A 206 1.17 -7.93 11.38
C LYS A 206 0.45 -8.01 10.04
N PHE A 207 0.57 -9.15 9.37
CA PHE A 207 -0.14 -9.44 8.12
C PHE A 207 -1.35 -10.32 8.43
N SER A 208 -2.50 -10.00 7.83
CA SER A 208 -3.64 -10.90 7.80
C SER A 208 -3.43 -11.97 6.73
N GLU A 209 -4.11 -13.10 6.92
CA GLU A 209 -4.10 -14.25 6.01
C GLU A 209 -5.51 -14.55 5.53
N ASP A 210 -5.63 -15.22 4.39
CA ASP A 210 -6.91 -15.63 3.79
C ASP A 210 -7.58 -16.85 4.46
N GLY A 211 -7.04 -17.30 5.60
CA GLY A 211 -7.48 -18.51 6.32
C GLY A 211 -6.66 -19.76 5.99
N GLY A 212 -5.77 -19.69 4.99
CA GLY A 212 -4.71 -20.67 4.75
C GLY A 212 -3.37 -20.15 5.28
N SER A 213 -2.45 -19.86 4.36
CA SER A 213 -1.12 -19.28 4.65
C SER A 213 -0.77 -18.09 3.77
N ASN A 214 -1.69 -17.66 2.92
CA ASN A 214 -1.46 -16.62 1.93
C ASN A 214 -1.73 -15.24 2.53
N MET A 215 -0.80 -14.32 2.31
CA MET A 215 -0.90 -12.92 2.69
C MET A 215 -1.66 -12.13 1.64
N PHE A 216 -2.47 -11.18 2.08
CA PHE A 216 -3.01 -10.18 1.16
C PHE A 216 -1.91 -9.18 0.75
N MET A 217 -1.59 -9.13 -0.54
CA MET A 217 -0.49 -8.29 -1.05
C MET A 217 -0.91 -6.82 -1.27
N PHE A 218 -2.21 -6.52 -1.14
CA PHE A 218 -2.79 -5.23 -1.49
C PHE A 218 -3.43 -4.46 -0.32
N ALA A 219 -3.73 -5.11 0.81
CA ALA A 219 -4.36 -4.56 2.02
C ALA A 219 -4.23 -5.54 3.20
N PHE A 220 -5.02 -5.36 4.27
CA PHE A 220 -5.16 -6.29 5.39
C PHE A 220 -3.87 -6.53 6.18
N TRP A 221 -3.22 -5.42 6.55
CA TRP A 221 -2.08 -5.48 7.45
C TRP A 221 -2.24 -4.45 8.56
N GLU A 222 -1.94 -4.86 9.78
CA GLU A 222 -1.98 -3.99 10.94
C GLU A 222 -0.59 -3.37 11.15
N THR A 223 -0.51 -2.04 11.19
CA THR A 223 0.75 -1.31 11.37
C THR A 223 0.58 -0.15 12.36
N SER A 224 1.70 0.36 12.87
CA SER A 224 1.75 1.60 13.65
C SER A 224 2.28 2.74 12.80
N CYS A 225 1.99 4.00 13.16
CA CYS A 225 2.59 5.15 12.49
C CYS A 225 4.13 5.10 12.48
N ARG A 226 4.75 4.59 13.55
CA ARG A 226 6.21 4.42 13.62
C ARG A 226 6.70 3.39 12.63
N ASP A 227 6.07 2.23 12.55
CA ASP A 227 6.49 1.18 11.62
C ASP A 227 6.34 1.62 10.17
N LEU A 228 5.25 2.29 9.84
CA LEU A 228 5.06 2.83 8.50
C LEU A 228 6.07 3.95 8.17
N ALA A 229 6.45 4.79 9.15
CA ALA A 229 7.54 5.74 8.99
C ALA A 229 8.90 5.06 8.73
N LYS A 230 9.19 3.91 9.36
CA LYS A 230 10.41 3.14 9.07
C LYS A 230 10.48 2.65 7.63
N LEU A 231 9.34 2.30 7.04
CA LEU A 231 9.27 1.94 5.62
C LEU A 231 9.74 3.11 4.75
N VAL A 232 9.23 4.32 4.97
CA VAL A 232 9.66 5.52 4.23
C VAL A 232 11.14 5.83 4.49
N GLN A 233 11.59 5.71 5.74
CA GLN A 233 12.98 5.93 6.14
C GLN A 233 13.96 4.97 5.46
N LEU A 234 13.53 3.75 5.13
CA LEU A 234 14.33 2.82 4.35
C LEU A 234 14.57 3.36 2.93
N TYR A 235 13.55 3.94 2.29
CA TYR A 235 13.66 4.51 0.95
C TYR A 235 14.44 5.83 0.93
N LEU A 236 14.29 6.68 1.95
CA LEU A 236 15.12 7.89 2.12
C LEU A 236 16.61 7.56 2.28
N GLN A 237 16.93 6.41 2.89
CA GLN A 237 18.31 5.93 3.05
C GLN A 237 18.81 5.08 1.88
N ASN A 238 18.17 5.17 0.71
CA ASN A 238 18.53 4.37 -0.47
C ASN A 238 18.67 2.87 -0.16
N GLY A 239 17.76 2.36 0.67
CA GLY A 239 17.65 0.96 1.04
C GLY A 239 18.60 0.49 2.14
N LYS A 240 19.35 1.40 2.78
CA LYS A 240 20.24 1.06 3.90
C LYS A 240 19.52 1.16 5.25
N TRP A 241 19.75 0.19 6.12
CA TRP A 241 19.29 0.18 7.51
C TRP A 241 20.38 -0.37 8.41
N ASN A 242 20.82 0.40 9.42
CA ASN A 242 21.90 0.00 10.34
C ASN A 242 23.12 -0.62 9.62
N ASN A 243 23.64 0.07 8.60
CA ASN A 243 24.77 -0.36 7.75
C ASN A 243 24.53 -1.61 6.88
N LYS A 244 23.34 -2.22 6.92
CA LYS A 244 22.94 -3.31 6.01
C LYS A 244 22.17 -2.75 4.81
N GLN A 245 22.52 -3.18 3.60
CA GLN A 245 21.73 -2.93 2.41
C GLN A 245 20.54 -3.91 2.39
N ILE A 246 19.34 -3.42 2.68
CA ILE A 246 18.10 -4.22 2.68
C ILE A 246 17.46 -4.21 1.29
N LEU A 247 17.40 -3.04 0.64
CA LEU A 247 16.97 -2.84 -0.74
C LEU A 247 18.13 -2.30 -1.56
N SER A 248 18.31 -2.68 -2.82
CA SER A 248 19.31 -2.03 -3.68
C SER A 248 18.94 -0.56 -3.91
N ALA A 249 19.94 0.31 -4.00
CA ALA A 249 19.73 1.72 -4.32
C ALA A 249 19.03 1.90 -5.69
N GLU A 250 19.33 1.00 -6.64
CA GLU A 250 18.67 0.91 -7.93
C GLU A 250 17.17 0.65 -7.80
N PHE A 251 16.75 -0.37 -7.03
CA PHE A 251 15.33 -0.65 -6.82
C PHE A 251 14.61 0.52 -6.14
N VAL A 252 15.28 1.17 -5.17
CA VAL A 252 14.74 2.36 -4.50
C VAL A 252 14.54 3.52 -5.50
N ASN A 253 15.48 3.71 -6.42
CA ASN A 253 15.38 4.72 -7.47
C ASN A 253 14.22 4.42 -8.43
N ASP A 254 14.12 3.17 -8.88
CA ASP A 254 13.04 2.70 -9.74
C ASP A 254 11.67 2.88 -9.09
N ALA A 255 11.55 2.53 -7.81
CA ALA A 255 10.31 2.66 -7.06
C ALA A 255 9.87 4.12 -6.87
N ARG A 256 10.83 5.06 -6.78
CA ARG A 256 10.58 6.50 -6.62
C ARG A 256 10.57 7.29 -7.94
N THR A 257 10.69 6.62 -9.07
CA THR A 257 10.63 7.24 -10.40
C THR A 257 9.34 6.82 -11.09
N SER A 258 8.79 7.70 -11.93
CA SER A 258 7.59 7.41 -12.70
C SER A 258 7.78 6.14 -13.51
N SER A 259 6.94 5.14 -13.28
CA SER A 259 7.10 3.83 -13.92
C SER A 259 6.52 3.77 -15.34
N SER A 260 5.71 4.77 -15.71
CA SER A 260 5.09 4.90 -17.03
C SER A 260 4.63 6.33 -17.32
N ALA A 261 4.65 6.74 -18.59
CA ALA A 261 4.03 8.00 -19.03
C ALA A 261 2.50 8.03 -18.86
N LEU A 262 1.87 6.85 -18.71
CA LEU A 262 0.42 6.71 -18.50
C LEU A 262 -0.03 7.24 -17.13
N ASN A 263 0.87 7.27 -16.15
CA ASN A 263 0.67 7.91 -14.86
C ASN A 263 2.03 8.31 -14.25
N GLN A 264 2.43 9.56 -14.46
CA GLN A 264 3.68 10.11 -13.93
C GLN A 264 3.72 10.12 -12.39
N ASN A 265 2.56 10.07 -11.74
CA ASN A 265 2.43 10.12 -10.29
C ASN A 265 2.40 8.72 -9.63
N TYR A 266 2.90 7.69 -10.32
CA TYR A 266 3.03 6.33 -9.81
C TYR A 266 4.38 5.72 -10.16
N GLY A 267 5.03 5.11 -9.18
CA GLY A 267 6.29 4.37 -9.34
C GLY A 267 6.04 2.85 -9.32
N LEU A 268 6.80 2.14 -8.49
CA LEU A 268 6.60 0.71 -8.23
C LEU A 268 5.84 0.53 -6.90
N LEU A 269 4.51 0.59 -6.97
CA LEU A 269 3.59 0.59 -5.82
C LEU A 269 3.80 1.71 -4.78
N TRP A 270 4.45 2.79 -5.21
CA TRP A 270 4.55 4.05 -4.49
C TRP A 270 3.86 5.15 -5.29
N TRP A 271 3.10 5.98 -4.59
CA TRP A 271 2.61 7.21 -5.20
C TRP A 271 3.73 8.25 -5.23
N LEU A 272 3.77 9.03 -6.30
CA LEU A 272 4.75 10.08 -6.51
C LEU A 272 4.05 11.44 -6.60
N ASN A 273 4.85 12.51 -6.54
CA ASN A 273 4.39 13.86 -6.79
C ASN A 273 5.15 14.43 -7.99
N ARG A 274 4.64 14.25 -9.21
CA ARG A 274 5.36 14.60 -10.45
C ARG A 274 4.50 15.47 -11.34
N ALA A 275 5.16 16.34 -12.12
CA ALA A 275 4.48 16.98 -13.23
C ALA A 275 4.05 15.93 -14.29
N GLY A 276 2.97 16.20 -15.00
CA GLY A 276 2.49 15.36 -16.11
C GLY A 276 1.23 14.56 -15.79
N THR A 277 1.01 13.48 -16.53
CA THR A 277 -0.23 12.69 -16.49
C THR A 277 -0.48 12.11 -15.11
N THR A 278 -1.68 12.33 -14.57
CA THR A 278 -2.10 11.85 -13.25
C THR A 278 -3.42 11.12 -13.36
N LYS A 279 -3.39 9.84 -13.00
CA LYS A 279 -4.60 9.01 -12.88
C LYS A 279 -4.93 8.74 -11.41
N SER A 280 -6.22 8.56 -11.15
CA SER A 280 -6.75 8.19 -9.83
C SER A 280 -6.94 6.67 -9.72
N THR A 281 -7.19 6.18 -8.51
CA THR A 281 -7.52 4.78 -8.26
C THR A 281 -8.85 4.35 -8.89
N SER A 282 -9.77 5.29 -9.12
CA SER A 282 -11.04 5.01 -9.79
C SER A 282 -10.87 4.95 -11.31
N ALA A 283 -11.30 3.85 -11.92
CA ALA A 283 -11.25 3.67 -13.38
C ALA A 283 -12.04 4.73 -14.15
N ASN A 284 -13.07 5.32 -13.54
CA ASN A 284 -13.93 6.33 -14.16
C ASN A 284 -13.48 7.77 -13.87
N ALA A 285 -12.41 7.96 -13.09
CA ALA A 285 -11.92 9.30 -12.79
C ALA A 285 -11.26 9.92 -14.03
N GLN A 286 -11.49 11.22 -14.22
CA GLN A 286 -10.82 11.97 -15.28
C GLN A 286 -9.30 11.99 -15.04
N THR A 287 -8.55 11.81 -16.12
CA THR A 287 -7.11 12.04 -16.12
C THR A 287 -6.84 13.52 -15.94
N ARG A 288 -5.91 13.86 -15.04
CA ARG A 288 -5.48 15.24 -14.78
C ARG A 288 -4.02 15.44 -15.22
N ILE A 289 -3.62 16.69 -15.38
CA ILE A 289 -2.22 17.07 -15.62
C ILE A 289 -1.69 17.80 -14.39
N GLY A 290 -0.49 17.41 -13.94
CA GLY A 290 0.21 18.01 -12.82
C GLY A 290 0.36 17.09 -11.62
N PRO A 291 1.10 17.55 -10.60
CA PRO A 291 1.34 16.82 -9.35
C PRO A 291 0.05 16.41 -8.62
N ARG A 292 0.11 15.29 -7.89
CA ARG A 292 -0.96 14.89 -6.96
C ARG A 292 -1.15 15.90 -5.84
N HIS A 293 -0.05 16.42 -5.30
CA HIS A 293 0.01 17.39 -4.23
C HIS A 293 0.62 18.68 -4.77
N GLN A 294 -0.23 19.59 -5.28
CA GLN A 294 0.19 20.78 -6.03
C GLN A 294 1.21 21.66 -5.32
N ASN A 295 1.12 21.73 -3.99
CA ASN A 295 2.02 22.52 -3.19
C ASN A 295 3.21 21.71 -2.69
N ALA A 296 3.20 20.38 -2.66
CA ALA A 296 4.33 19.63 -2.13
C ALA A 296 5.53 19.57 -3.12
N PRO A 297 6.76 19.32 -2.63
CA PRO A 297 7.94 19.11 -3.48
C PRO A 297 7.72 18.01 -4.54
N LEU A 298 8.31 18.19 -5.73
CA LEU A 298 8.18 17.25 -6.84
C LEU A 298 9.03 15.98 -6.69
N ASP A 299 9.85 15.86 -5.66
CA ASP A 299 10.61 14.64 -5.34
C ASP A 299 9.90 13.79 -4.27
N MET A 300 8.80 14.30 -3.69
CA MET A 300 7.96 13.59 -2.72
C MET A 300 7.48 12.24 -3.26
N PHE A 301 7.39 11.27 -2.36
CA PHE A 301 6.77 9.96 -2.58
C PHE A 301 5.94 9.56 -1.35
N GLU A 302 4.95 8.68 -1.54
CA GLU A 302 3.93 8.42 -0.53
C GLU A 302 3.39 6.98 -0.61
N ALA A 303 3.31 6.30 0.53
CA ALA A 303 2.48 5.12 0.70
C ALA A 303 1.07 5.57 1.12
N VAL A 304 0.05 5.21 0.33
CA VAL A 304 -1.34 5.65 0.56
C VAL A 304 -2.23 4.45 0.82
N GLY A 305 -2.99 4.51 1.92
CA GLY A 305 -4.06 3.58 2.25
C GLY A 305 -5.43 4.24 2.16
N ALA A 306 -6.45 3.43 1.93
CA ALA A 306 -7.84 3.87 2.06
C ALA A 306 -8.10 4.43 3.47
N CYS A 307 -9.13 5.25 3.61
CA CYS A 307 -9.49 5.89 4.87
C CYS A 307 -8.39 6.82 5.42
N GLY A 308 -7.52 7.36 4.56
CA GLY A 308 -6.56 8.41 4.93
C GLY A 308 -5.32 7.91 5.68
N GLN A 309 -4.89 6.66 5.46
CA GLN A 309 -3.57 6.24 5.90
C GLN A 309 -2.52 6.81 4.95
N SER A 310 -1.49 7.48 5.47
CA SER A 310 -0.45 8.05 4.64
C SER A 310 0.90 8.04 5.35
N ALA A 311 1.95 7.71 4.59
CA ALA A 311 3.32 7.95 4.98
C ALA A 311 4.10 8.55 3.82
N MET A 312 4.53 9.79 4.03
CA MET A 312 5.15 10.65 3.04
C MET A 312 6.63 10.79 3.32
N GLY A 313 7.44 10.68 2.27
CA GLY A 313 8.86 10.97 2.31
C GLY A 313 9.21 12.17 1.44
N PHE A 314 10.05 13.05 1.98
CA PHE A 314 10.55 14.25 1.32
C PHE A 314 12.07 14.16 1.22
N PRO A 315 12.62 13.63 0.10
CA PRO A 315 14.06 13.40 -0.04
C PRO A 315 14.91 14.64 0.20
N THR A 316 14.58 15.77 -0.44
CA THR A 316 15.34 17.02 -0.32
C THR A 316 15.38 17.54 1.12
N GLN A 317 14.27 17.43 1.84
CA GLN A 317 14.14 17.90 3.22
C GLN A 317 14.60 16.87 4.26
N ASN A 318 14.89 15.64 3.83
CA ASN A 318 15.12 14.50 4.72
C ASN A 318 14.04 14.38 5.80
N LEU A 319 12.78 14.54 5.39
CA LEU A 319 11.61 14.58 6.28
C LEU A 319 10.68 13.40 5.99
N ILE A 320 10.08 12.87 7.04
CA ILE A 320 8.98 11.91 6.98
C ILE A 320 7.82 12.47 7.78
N ILE A 321 6.63 12.40 7.18
CA ILE A 321 5.37 12.67 7.87
C ILE A 321 4.47 11.46 7.63
N THR A 322 4.10 10.80 8.72
CA THR A 322 3.20 9.66 8.71
C THR A 322 2.00 9.97 9.57
N PHE A 323 0.80 9.68 9.09
CA PHE A 323 -0.40 9.69 9.92
C PHE A 323 -1.35 8.59 9.49
N MET A 324 -2.12 8.12 10.46
CA MET A 324 -3.12 7.08 10.29
C MET A 324 -4.44 7.58 10.86
N ARG A 325 -5.56 7.02 10.40
CA ARG A 325 -6.91 7.36 10.91
C ARG A 325 -7.58 6.15 11.54
N THR A 326 -8.43 6.40 12.53
CA THR A 326 -9.22 5.35 13.18
C THR A 326 -10.32 4.83 12.24
N LYS A 327 -10.33 3.52 11.95
CA LYS A 327 -11.53 2.71 11.65
C LYS A 327 -11.19 1.22 11.57
N THR A 328 -12.12 0.38 12.03
CA THR A 328 -12.05 -1.09 11.96
C THR A 328 -12.44 -1.59 10.56
N LEU A 329 -11.98 -2.80 10.21
CA LEU A 329 -12.10 -3.43 8.90
C LEU A 329 -13.51 -3.43 8.28
N PHE A 330 -14.55 -3.52 9.13
CA PHE A 330 -15.96 -3.52 8.70
C PHE A 330 -16.56 -2.12 8.48
N GLY A 331 -15.83 -1.05 8.81
CA GLY A 331 -16.19 0.33 8.52
C GLY A 331 -15.71 0.83 7.14
N ALA A 332 -15.05 -0.02 6.35
CA ALA A 332 -14.51 0.31 5.03
C ALA A 332 -15.58 0.78 4.03
N LEU A 333 -16.84 0.36 4.20
CA LEU A 333 -17.99 0.83 3.42
C LEU A 333 -18.35 2.31 3.65
N GLY A 334 -17.79 2.94 4.69
CA GLY A 334 -18.02 4.36 5.03
C GLY A 334 -16.84 5.29 4.74
N CYS A 335 -15.81 4.82 4.05
CA CYS A 335 -14.70 5.67 3.62
C CYS A 335 -15.04 6.31 2.27
N GLY A 336 -15.99 7.25 2.26
CA GLY A 336 -16.41 7.96 1.05
C GLY A 336 -15.21 8.49 0.25
N SER A 337 -15.26 8.36 -1.08
CA SER A 337 -14.23 8.79 -2.02
C SER A 337 -13.84 10.27 -1.88
N ASP A 338 -14.82 11.08 -1.48
CA ASP A 338 -14.72 12.54 -1.51
C ASP A 338 -14.04 13.10 -0.25
N SER A 339 -14.07 12.37 0.87
CA SER A 339 -13.45 12.81 2.13
C SER A 339 -11.94 12.52 2.19
N GLN A 340 -11.45 11.50 1.47
CA GLN A 340 -10.01 11.17 1.44
C GLN A 340 -9.20 12.15 0.58
N THR A 341 -9.74 12.51 -0.59
CA THR A 341 -9.03 13.39 -1.55
C THR A 341 -9.08 14.85 -1.11
N SER A 342 -10.22 15.30 -0.55
CA SER A 342 -10.39 16.65 0.01
C SER A 342 -9.49 16.89 1.21
N ALA A 343 -9.41 15.90 2.11
CA ALA A 343 -8.53 15.88 3.27
C ALA A 343 -7.04 16.00 2.90
N LEU A 344 -6.57 15.08 2.04
CA LEU A 344 -5.17 15.02 1.64
C LEU A 344 -4.74 16.24 0.82
N ASN A 345 -5.62 16.77 -0.03
CA ASN A 345 -5.35 17.99 -0.81
C ASN A 345 -5.27 19.23 0.10
N LYS A 346 -6.10 19.33 1.15
CA LYS A 346 -5.99 20.40 2.15
C LYS A 346 -4.72 20.28 2.97
N MET A 347 -4.40 19.06 3.42
CA MET A 347 -3.17 18.78 4.15
C MET A 347 -1.90 19.07 3.33
N GLY A 348 -1.94 18.87 2.02
CA GLY A 348 -0.83 19.15 1.11
C GLY A 348 -0.35 20.60 1.14
N SER A 349 -1.22 21.57 1.43
CA SER A 349 -0.82 22.99 1.57
C SER A 349 -0.07 23.25 2.88
N ARG A 350 -0.45 22.60 3.99
CA ARG A 350 0.24 22.76 5.28
C ARG A 350 1.52 21.96 5.37
N VAL A 351 1.51 20.75 4.83
CA VAL A 351 2.73 19.96 4.61
C VAL A 351 3.73 20.76 3.79
N PHE A 352 3.27 21.44 2.73
CA PHE A 352 4.12 22.36 1.95
C PHE A 352 4.76 23.47 2.77
N GLU A 353 3.97 24.21 3.57
CA GLU A 353 4.52 25.29 4.41
C GLU A 353 5.64 24.82 5.35
N LEU A 354 5.63 23.54 5.72
CA LEU A 354 6.61 22.94 6.63
C LEU A 354 7.88 22.44 5.92
N VAL A 355 7.81 22.18 4.61
CA VAL A 355 8.89 21.62 3.79
C VAL A 355 9.51 22.61 2.80
N LYS A 356 8.95 23.81 2.70
CA LYS A 356 9.68 25.01 2.26
C LYS A 356 10.71 25.40 3.30
#